data_AF-A0A256ZPU8-F1
#
_entry.id   AF-A0A256ZPU8-F1
#
_cell.length_a   1.000
_cell.length_b   1.000
_cell.length_c   1.000
_cell.angle_alpha   90.00
_cell.angle_beta   90.00
_cell.angle_gamma   90.00
#
_symmetry.space_group_name_H-M   'P 1'
#
loop_
_entity.id
_entity.type
_entity.pdbx_description
1 polymer ?
#
loop_
_entity_poly.entity_id
_entity_poly.type
_entity_poly.pdbx_seq_one_letter_code
_entity_poly.pdbx_strand_id
1 'polypeptide(L)'
;MEELPPSVTLAYLFIFYLCFLLPYLLSSKKFAFPSKSVMLLLVVSALVGLVANLTVFKAYQLSPNPGYVRAVSSASIIVATTISIWLFKLKPDLQGILGTVLIFIGLLMLAKV
;
A
#
# COMPACT_ATOMS: atom_id res chain seq x y z
N MET A 1 -18.63 -6.70 21.70
CA MET A 1 -17.32 -6.01 21.66
C MET A 1 -17.48 -4.92 20.63
N GLU A 2 -17.38 -3.66 21.03
CA GLU A 2 -17.50 -2.53 20.11
C GLU A 2 -16.33 -2.58 19.13
N GLU A 3 -16.60 -2.68 17.83
CA GLU A 3 -15.54 -2.74 16.82
C GLU A 3 -14.88 -1.36 16.73
N LEU A 4 -13.62 -1.29 17.15
CA LEU A 4 -12.84 -0.07 17.08
C LEU A 4 -12.71 0.39 15.62
N PRO A 5 -12.82 1.71 15.35
CA PRO A 5 -12.58 2.23 14.01
C PRO A 5 -11.20 1.79 13.51
N PRO A 6 -11.06 1.39 12.23
CA PRO A 6 -9.78 0.94 11.67
C PRO A 6 -8.62 1.93 11.87
N SER A 7 -8.91 3.23 11.89
CA SER A 7 -7.92 4.29 12.19
C SER A 7 -7.33 4.17 13.59
N VAL A 8 -8.13 3.79 14.57
CA VAL A 8 -7.71 3.59 15.96
C VAL A 8 -6.87 2.32 16.08
N THR A 9 -7.25 1.25 15.39
CA THR A 9 -6.47 0.00 15.32
C THR A 9 -5.08 0.23 14.70
N LEU A 10 -5.01 0.99 13.60
CA LEU A 10 -3.75 1.38 12.97
C LEU A 10 -2.86 2.21 13.91
N ALA A 11 -3.45 3.15 14.64
CA ALA A 11 -2.73 3.95 15.63
C ALA A 11 -2.15 3.07 16.75
N TYR A 12 -2.91 2.10 17.27
CA TYR A 12 -2.42 1.18 18.28
C TYR A 12 -1.27 0.30 17.77
N LEU A 13 -1.36 -0.23 16.54
CA LEU A 13 -0.27 -1.00 15.93
C LEU A 13 0.99 -0.15 15.71
N PHE A 14 0.83 1.11 15.31
CA PHE A 14 1.94 2.04 15.13
C PHE A 14 2.65 2.36 16.46
N ILE A 15 1.88 2.65 17.51
CA ILE A 15 2.41 2.89 18.86
C ILE A 15 3.14 1.63 19.36
N PHE A 16 2.54 0.45 19.19
CA PHE A 16 3.16 -0.82 19.56
C PHE A 16 4.50 -1.00 18.85
N TYR A 17 4.57 -0.76 17.54
CA TYR A 17 5.81 -0.84 16.77
C TYR A 17 6.87 0.16 17.25
N LEU A 18 6.50 1.39 17.56
CA LEU A 18 7.39 2.42 18.08
C LEU A 18 8.03 2.02 19.42
N CYS A 19 7.27 1.37 20.31
CA CYS A 19 7.76 0.92 21.60
C CYS A 19 8.94 -0.07 21.50
N PHE A 20 9.06 -0.83 20.40
CA PHE A 20 10.18 -1.74 20.18
C PHE A 20 11.27 -1.14 19.30
N LEU A 21 10.88 -0.36 18.28
CA LEU A 21 11.83 0.23 17.34
C LEU A 21 12.71 1.32 17.98
N LEU A 22 12.12 2.22 18.78
CA LEU A 22 12.85 3.33 19.39
C LEU A 22 13.94 2.85 20.35
N PRO A 23 13.68 1.95 21.32
CA PRO A 23 14.73 1.42 22.20
C PRO A 23 15.81 0.67 21.43
N TYR A 24 15.45 -0.08 20.38
CA TYR A 24 16.40 -0.79 19.53
C TYR A 24 17.34 0.17 18.80
N LEU A 25 16.81 1.25 18.21
CA LEU A 25 17.60 2.28 17.52
C LEU A 25 18.51 3.04 18.48
N LEU A 26 18.00 3.41 19.66
CA LEU A 26 18.76 4.09 20.71
C LEU A 26 19.89 3.21 21.26
N SER A 27 19.63 1.92 21.48
CA SER A 27 20.62 0.96 22.00
C SER A 27 21.68 0.61 20.97
N SER A 28 21.31 0.55 19.68
CA SER A 28 22.23 0.14 18.61
C SER A 28 23.27 1.20 18.25
N LYS A 29 23.08 2.48 18.64
CA LYS A 29 23.88 3.66 18.22
C LYS A 29 24.08 3.79 16.69
N LYS A 30 23.43 2.95 15.87
CA LYS A 30 23.45 2.96 14.41
C LYS A 30 22.45 3.98 13.85
N PHE A 31 22.47 5.19 14.38
CA PHE A 31 21.62 6.27 13.89
C PHE A 31 22.23 6.81 12.59
N ALA A 32 21.89 6.19 11.47
CA ALA A 32 22.22 6.69 10.15
C ALA A 32 21.11 7.64 9.70
N PHE A 33 21.41 8.94 9.62
CA PHE A 33 20.50 9.87 8.97
C PHE A 33 20.51 9.61 7.46
N PRO A 34 19.33 9.46 6.83
CA PRO A 34 19.26 9.34 5.38
C PRO A 34 19.81 10.60 4.71
N SER A 35 20.38 10.45 3.52
CA SER A 35 20.78 11.61 2.71
C SER A 35 19.55 12.49 2.40
N LYS A 36 19.76 13.78 2.09
CA LYS A 36 18.66 14.72 1.77
C LYS A 36 17.71 14.18 0.71
N SER A 37 18.23 13.51 -0.31
CA SER A 37 17.44 12.90 -1.38
C SER A 37 16.58 11.74 -0.89
N VAL A 38 17.12 10.87 -0.04
CA VAL A 38 16.38 9.76 0.56
C VAL A 38 15.33 10.29 1.53
N MET A 39 15.66 11.32 2.31
CA MET A 39 14.72 11.97 3.22
C MET A 39 13.54 12.61 2.48
N LEU A 40 13.80 13.29 1.36
CA LEU A 40 12.73 13.84 0.50
C LEU A 40 11.83 12.71 -0.03
N LEU A 41 12.42 11.62 -0.53
CA LEU A 41 11.67 10.47 -1.03
C LEU A 41 10.79 9.85 0.07
N LEU A 42 11.32 9.72 1.29
CA LEU A 42 10.57 9.23 2.45
C LEU A 42 9.37 10.15 2.76
N VAL A 43 9.58 11.47 2.80
CA VAL A 43 8.47 12.42 3.05
C VAL A 43 7.39 12.33 1.97
N VAL A 44 7.79 12.29 0.69
CA VAL A 44 6.84 12.14 -0.43
C VAL A 44 6.09 10.81 -0.32
N SER A 45 6.78 9.70 -0.03
CA SER A 45 6.15 8.39 0.16
C SER A 45 5.17 8.37 1.33
N ALA A 46 5.48 9.07 2.43
CA ALA A 46 4.61 9.17 3.59
C ALA A 46 3.32 9.96 3.27
N LEU A 47 3.45 11.09 2.57
CA LEU A 47 2.30 11.89 2.14
C LEU A 47 1.40 11.11 1.16
N VAL A 48 1.99 10.47 0.15
CA VAL A 48 1.24 9.63 -0.80
C VAL A 48 0.57 8.46 -0.08
N GLY A 49 1.28 7.79 0.83
CA GLY A 49 0.75 6.69 1.63
C GLY A 49 -0.41 7.12 2.52
N LEU A 50 -0.34 8.30 3.14
CA LEU A 50 -1.42 8.86 3.95
C LEU A 50 -2.68 9.09 3.10
N VAL A 51 -2.53 9.77 1.95
CA VAL A 51 -3.67 10.03 1.05
C VAL A 51 -4.28 8.73 0.54
N ALA A 52 -3.44 7.79 0.09
CA ALA A 52 -3.88 6.49 -0.39
C ALA A 52 -4.70 5.73 0.67
N ASN A 53 -4.21 5.67 1.91
CA ASN A 53 -4.92 5.00 3.00
C ASN A 53 -6.26 5.67 3.33
N LEU A 54 -6.32 7.00 3.34
CA LEU A 54 -7.58 7.72 3.56
C LEU A 54 -8.60 7.45 2.44
N THR A 55 -8.14 7.43 1.19
CA THR A 55 -9.02 7.11 0.05
C THR A 55 -9.52 5.66 0.07
N VAL A 56 -8.68 4.70 0.45
CA VAL A 56 -9.10 3.29 0.61
C VAL A 56 -10.10 3.15 1.73
N PHE A 57 -9.88 3.82 2.87
CA PHE A 57 -10.84 3.85 3.97
C PHE A 57 -12.19 4.43 3.53
N LYS A 58 -12.17 5.55 2.79
CA LYS A 58 -13.38 6.15 2.26
C LYS A 58 -14.08 5.23 1.25
N ALA A 59 -13.32 4.51 0.42
CA ALA A 59 -13.86 3.54 -0.51
C ALA A 59 -14.62 2.41 0.21
N TYR A 60 -14.08 1.88 1.33
CA TYR A 60 -14.79 0.89 2.15
C TYR A 60 -16.08 1.42 2.78
N GLN A 61 -16.16 2.71 3.11
CA GLN A 61 -17.39 3.31 3.65
C GLN A 61 -18.46 3.55 2.59
N LEU A 62 -18.06 3.83 1.35
CA LEU A 62 -18.97 4.17 0.25
C LEU A 62 -19.36 2.96 -0.60
N SER A 63 -18.60 1.87 -0.54
CA SER A 63 -18.86 0.71 -1.41
C SER A 63 -20.04 -0.12 -0.92
N PRO A 64 -20.83 -0.72 -1.83
CA PRO A 64 -21.93 -1.60 -1.47
C PRO A 64 -21.46 -2.92 -0.85
N ASN A 65 -20.22 -3.32 -1.13
CA ASN A 65 -19.59 -4.46 -0.48
C ASN A 65 -18.06 -4.24 -0.34
N PRO A 66 -17.40 -4.78 0.70
CA PRO A 66 -15.97 -4.63 0.91
C PRO A 66 -15.13 -5.45 -0.09
N GLY A 67 -15.71 -6.49 -0.71
CA GLY A 67 -15.06 -7.30 -1.73
C GLY A 67 -14.70 -6.48 -2.98
N TYR A 68 -15.53 -5.50 -3.32
CA TYR A 68 -15.35 -4.61 -4.46
C TYR A 68 -14.11 -3.73 -4.27
N VAL A 69 -13.96 -3.13 -3.09
CA VAL A 69 -12.78 -2.31 -2.75
C VAL A 69 -11.51 -3.14 -2.77
N ARG A 70 -11.56 -4.39 -2.29
CA ARG A 70 -10.41 -5.31 -2.38
C ARG A 70 -10.06 -5.64 -3.82
N ALA A 71 -11.03 -5.94 -4.67
CA ALA A 71 -10.80 -6.26 -6.07
C ALA A 71 -10.21 -5.07 -6.84
N VAL A 72 -10.74 -3.86 -6.61
CA VAL A 72 -10.19 -2.62 -7.19
C VAL A 72 -8.78 -2.34 -6.65
N SER A 73 -8.53 -2.55 -5.35
CA SER A 73 -7.18 -2.39 -4.77
C SER A 73 -6.16 -3.35 -5.40
N SER A 74 -6.56 -4.57 -5.76
CA SER A 74 -5.70 -5.53 -6.46
C SER A 74 -5.30 -5.07 -7.87
N ALA A 75 -6.07 -4.18 -8.50
CA ALA A 75 -5.70 -3.59 -9.79
C ALA A 75 -4.42 -2.74 -9.72
N SER A 76 -3.98 -2.32 -8.52
CA SER A 76 -2.68 -1.67 -8.32
C SER A 76 -1.51 -2.50 -8.87
N ILE A 77 -1.65 -3.83 -8.93
CA ILE A 77 -0.66 -4.74 -9.53
C ILE A 77 -0.43 -4.43 -11.01
N ILE A 78 -1.48 -4.07 -11.76
CA ILE A 78 -1.37 -3.70 -13.18
C ILE A 78 -0.51 -2.44 -13.30
N VAL A 79 -0.85 -1.41 -12.53
CA VAL A 79 -0.13 -0.13 -12.53
C VAL A 79 1.34 -0.33 -12.11
N ALA A 80 1.58 -1.07 -11.03
CA ALA A 80 2.93 -1.36 -10.53
C ALA A 80 3.76 -2.13 -11.57
N THR A 81 3.16 -3.09 -12.25
CA THR A 81 3.82 -3.88 -13.30
C THR A 81 4.16 -3.00 -14.50
N THR A 82 3.21 -2.19 -14.98
CA THR A 82 3.45 -1.26 -16.10
C THR A 82 4.55 -0.25 -15.78
N ILE A 83 4.51 0.36 -14.59
CA ILE A 83 5.56 1.30 -14.14
C ILE A 83 6.91 0.58 -14.03
N SER A 84 6.93 -0.66 -13.52
CA SER A 84 8.18 -1.42 -13.35
C SER A 84 8.83 -1.76 -14.69
N ILE A 85 8.03 -2.14 -15.70
CA ILE A 85 8.51 -2.37 -17.07
C ILE A 85 9.08 -1.07 -17.65
N TRP A 86 8.39 0.06 -17.45
CA TRP A 86 8.82 1.33 -18.02
C TRP A 86 10.07 1.90 -17.33
N LEU A 87 10.09 1.91 -15.98
CA LEU A 87 11.12 2.55 -15.17
C LEU A 87 12.39 1.69 -15.08
N PHE A 88 12.24 0.38 -14.89
CA PHE A 88 13.36 -0.55 -14.68
C PHE A 88 13.69 -1.39 -15.90
N LYS A 89 12.92 -1.27 -17.00
CA LYS A 89 13.07 -2.11 -18.21
C LYS A 89 13.02 -3.61 -17.90
N LEU A 90 12.31 -3.98 -16.84
CA LEU A 90 12.14 -5.37 -16.43
C LEU A 90 11.31 -6.11 -17.46
N LYS A 91 11.76 -7.31 -17.83
CA LYS A 91 10.98 -8.22 -18.67
C LYS A 91 10.10 -9.06 -17.74
N PRO A 92 8.76 -8.91 -17.80
CA PRO A 92 7.88 -9.74 -16.99
C PRO A 92 7.97 -11.18 -17.49
N ASP A 93 8.05 -12.12 -16.55
CA ASP A 93 7.94 -13.54 -16.87
C ASP A 93 6.51 -13.89 -17.30
N LEU A 94 6.33 -15.01 -18.00
CA LEU A 94 5.04 -15.47 -18.51
C LEU A 94 3.97 -15.53 -17.41
N GLN A 95 4.35 -15.95 -16.21
CA GLN A 95 3.46 -15.97 -15.04
C GLN A 95 3.00 -14.57 -14.63
N GLY A 96 3.90 -13.57 -14.68
CA GLY A 96 3.59 -12.18 -14.36
C GLY A 96 2.63 -11.55 -15.37
N ILE A 97 2.81 -11.86 -16.66
CA ILE A 97 1.91 -11.42 -17.73
C ILE A 97 0.52 -12.04 -17.54
N LEU A 98 0.44 -13.37 -17.36
CA LEU A 98 -0.82 -14.07 -17.18
C LEU A 98 -1.58 -13.57 -15.94
N GLY A 99 -0.88 -13.37 -14.81
CA GLY A 99 -1.48 -12.82 -13.59
C GLY A 99 -2.05 -11.42 -13.80
N THR A 100 -1.31 -10.55 -14.49
CA THR A 100 -1.77 -9.18 -14.79
C THR A 100 -3.02 -9.18 -15.67
N VAL A 101 -3.06 -10.02 -16.70
CA VAL A 101 -4.23 -10.19 -17.58
C VAL A 101 -5.44 -10.72 -16.82
N LEU A 102 -5.24 -11.71 -15.95
CA LEU A 102 -6.34 -12.29 -15.15
C LEU A 102 -6.97 -11.26 -14.21
N ILE A 103 -6.15 -10.44 -13.55
CA ILE A 103 -6.61 -9.35 -12.68
C ILE A 103 -7.43 -8.34 -13.49
N PHE A 104 -6.96 -7.98 -14.69
CA PHE A 104 -7.67 -7.05 -15.57
C PHE A 104 -9.04 -7.60 -16.00
N ILE A 105 -9.11 -8.86 -16.42
CA ILE A 105 -10.38 -9.53 -16.77
C ILE A 105 -11.32 -9.57 -15.56
N GLY A 106 -10.82 -10.00 -14.39
CA GLY A 106 -11.61 -10.06 -13.16
C GLY A 106 -12.19 -8.71 -12.76
N LEU A 107 -11.42 -7.63 -12.93
CA LEU A 107 -11.87 -6.27 -12.67
C LEU A 107 -13.00 -5.85 -13.63
N LEU A 108 -12.86 -6.16 -14.93
CA LEU A 108 -13.89 -5.86 -15.94
C LEU A 108 -15.20 -6.58 -15.68
N MET A 109 -15.15 -7.84 -15.22
CA MET A 109 -16.33 -8.61 -14.84
C MET A 109 -17.02 -7.99 -13.63
N LEU A 110 -16.25 -7.55 -12.65
CA LEU A 110 -16.76 -6.93 -11.42
C LEU A 110 -17.36 -5.53 -11.68
N ALA A 111 -16.81 -4.77 -12.63
CA ALA A 111 -17.29 -3.44 -12.98
C ALA A 111 -18.62 -3.44 -13.76
N LYS A 112 -19.05 -4.60 -14.28
CA LYS A 112 -20.32 -4.79 -15.00
C LYS A 112 -21.50 -5.20 -14.08
N VAL A 113 -21.27 -5.29 -12.78
CA VAL A 113 -22.29 -5.52 -11.73
C VAL A 113 -22.65 -4.19 -11.11
#